data_AF-A0A4U0WQ87-F1
#
_entry.id   AF-A0A4U0WQ87-F1
#
_cell.length_a   1.000
_cell.length_b   1.000
_cell.length_c   1.000
_cell.angle_alpha   90.00
_cell.angle_beta   90.00
_cell.angle_gamma   90.00
#
_symmetry.space_group_name_H-M   'P 1'
#
loop_
_entity.id
_entity.type
_entity.pdbx_description
1 polymer ?
#
loop_
_entity_poly.entity_id
_entity_poly.type
_entity_poly.pdbx_seq_one_letter_code
_entity_poly.pdbx_strand_id
1 'polypeptide(L)'
;MRIYTPQTSFLHLSTLTIKVLYSPVPQLGPSGAAILQNPAHPLHIKTQRLVADRDKNTLWWLVTSPLAVANKSVVRNRATRRLRQGMKEALETRGYDREGRGPDGKENLTGYLRITTEPQALTASFESIKSECLRVVDRLARLQERRGQPQQWPTDRSAAVRKASNSDQTTGYVRRVLQ
;
A
#
# COMPACT_ATOMS: atom_id res chain seq x y z
N MET A 1 25.07 -5.61 -12.21
CA MET A 1 23.60 -5.73 -12.17
C MET A 1 23.11 -5.07 -10.87
N ARG A 2 22.62 -3.82 -10.92
CA ARG A 2 22.15 -3.11 -9.72
C ARG A 2 20.83 -3.74 -9.28
N ILE A 3 20.85 -4.48 -8.17
CA ILE A 3 19.65 -4.98 -7.51
C ILE A 3 18.97 -3.76 -6.91
N TYR A 4 18.11 -3.10 -7.70
CA TYR A 4 17.24 -2.05 -7.18
C TYR A 4 16.16 -2.78 -6.37
N THR A 5 16.42 -3.06 -5.10
CA THR A 5 15.34 -3.26 -4.15
C THR A 5 14.65 -1.91 -4.06
N PRO A 6 13.44 -1.71 -4.64
CA PRO A 6 12.72 -0.50 -4.32
C PRO A 6 12.58 -0.53 -2.80
N GLN A 7 13.10 0.51 -2.13
CA GLN A 7 12.77 0.76 -0.73
C GLN A 7 11.25 0.72 -0.67
N THR A 8 10.71 -0.43 -0.28
CA THR A 8 9.29 -0.66 -0.36
C THR A 8 8.78 0.04 0.89
N SER A 9 8.33 1.27 0.72
CA SER A 9 7.76 2.06 1.81
C SER A 9 6.45 1.38 2.20
N PHE A 10 6.55 0.35 3.04
CA PHE A 10 5.42 -0.37 3.56
C PHE A 10 4.71 0.55 4.53
N LEU A 11 3.55 1.04 4.13
CA LEU A 11 2.68 1.75 5.06
C LEU A 11 2.13 0.71 6.02
N HIS A 12 2.68 0.68 7.24
CA HIS A 12 2.18 -0.13 8.32
C HIS A 12 0.90 0.49 8.85
N LEU A 13 -0.23 -0.05 8.43
CA LEU A 13 -1.52 0.28 9.03
C LEU A 13 -1.76 -0.77 10.10
N SER A 14 -1.23 -0.55 11.29
CA SER A 14 -1.64 -1.33 12.46
C SER A 14 -2.93 -0.71 13.00
N THR A 15 -4.03 -1.39 12.76
CA THR A 15 -5.14 -1.36 13.71
C THR A 15 -4.90 -2.46 14.75
N LEU A 16 -5.68 -2.47 15.83
CA LEU A 16 -5.47 -3.44 16.93
C LEU A 16 -5.67 -4.89 16.48
N THR A 17 -6.33 -5.16 15.35
CA THR A 17 -6.65 -6.54 14.91
C THR A 17 -5.97 -6.99 13.62
N ILE A 18 -5.54 -6.07 12.75
CA ILE A 18 -4.88 -6.44 11.49
C ILE A 18 -3.63 -5.61 11.24
N LYS A 19 -2.65 -6.29 10.66
CA LYS A 19 -1.44 -5.69 10.13
C LYS A 19 -1.51 -5.65 8.61
N VAL A 20 -1.55 -4.44 8.07
CA VAL A 20 -1.62 -4.22 6.63
C VAL A 20 -0.29 -3.71 6.11
N LEU A 21 0.12 -4.29 4.99
CA LEU A 21 1.30 -3.93 4.25
C LEU A 21 0.88 -3.64 2.81
N TYR A 22 1.12 -2.41 2.36
CA TYR A 22 0.80 -1.95 1.01
C TYR A 22 2.08 -1.63 0.24
N SER A 23 2.11 -2.02 -1.04
CA SER A 23 3.07 -1.57 -2.04
C SER A 23 2.31 -1.04 -3.25
N PRO A 24 2.68 0.12 -3.82
CA PRO A 24 2.04 0.64 -5.02
C PRO A 24 2.37 -0.17 -6.28
N VAL A 25 3.45 -0.96 -6.24
CA VAL A 25 3.86 -1.79 -7.37
C VAL A 25 3.13 -3.12 -7.28
N PRO A 26 2.41 -3.55 -8.34
CA PRO A 26 1.81 -4.87 -8.39
C PRO A 26 2.93 -5.91 -8.42
N GLN A 27 3.06 -6.65 -7.32
CA GLN A 27 4.09 -7.66 -7.15
C GLN A 27 3.51 -8.88 -6.45
N LEU A 28 4.18 -10.02 -6.59
CA LEU A 28 3.84 -11.21 -5.83
C LEU A 28 4.22 -11.04 -4.35
N GLY A 29 3.49 -11.77 -3.49
CA GLY A 29 3.93 -11.96 -2.11
C GLY A 29 5.23 -12.76 -2.01
N PRO A 30 5.91 -12.75 -0.84
CA PRO A 30 7.24 -13.33 -0.68
C PRO A 30 7.37 -14.78 -1.15
N SER A 31 6.39 -15.63 -0.84
CA SER A 31 6.39 -17.04 -1.27
C SER A 31 6.25 -17.19 -2.79
N GLY A 32 5.40 -16.37 -3.42
CA GLY A 32 5.25 -16.39 -4.88
C GLY A 32 6.50 -15.87 -5.58
N ALA A 33 7.10 -14.81 -5.03
CA ALA A 33 8.35 -14.27 -5.55
C ALA A 33 9.49 -15.29 -5.46
N ALA A 34 9.61 -16.04 -4.36
CA ALA A 34 10.61 -17.09 -4.21
C ALA A 34 10.44 -18.23 -5.24
N ILE A 35 9.19 -18.62 -5.54
CA ILE A 35 8.89 -19.61 -6.60
C ILE A 35 9.28 -19.07 -7.98
N LEU A 36 8.95 -17.81 -8.26
CA LEU A 36 9.27 -17.19 -9.55
C LEU A 36 10.78 -17.01 -9.74
N GLN A 37 11.53 -16.75 -8.67
CA GLN A 37 12.99 -16.60 -8.69
C GLN A 37 13.74 -17.93 -8.86
N ASN A 38 13.10 -19.07 -8.60
CA ASN A 38 13.71 -20.40 -8.70
C ASN A 38 13.14 -21.19 -9.90
N PRO A 39 13.84 -21.24 -11.05
CA PRO A 39 13.39 -22.00 -12.22
C PRO A 39 13.23 -23.50 -11.99
N ALA A 40 13.97 -24.08 -11.02
CA ALA A 40 13.89 -25.50 -10.69
C ALA A 40 12.67 -25.83 -9.80
N HIS A 41 11.96 -24.82 -9.29
CA HIS A 41 10.76 -25.06 -8.49
C HIS A 41 9.64 -25.64 -9.37
N PRO A 42 8.97 -26.75 -8.98
CA PRO A 42 7.94 -27.39 -9.82
C PRO A 42 6.79 -26.46 -10.24
N LEU A 43 6.47 -25.48 -9.40
CA LEU A 43 5.43 -24.47 -9.68
C LEU A 43 5.92 -23.25 -10.46
N HIS A 44 7.21 -23.14 -10.81
CA HIS A 44 7.78 -21.96 -11.46
C HIS A 44 7.01 -21.54 -12.71
N ILE A 45 6.86 -22.45 -13.66
CA ILE A 45 6.16 -22.20 -14.94
C ILE A 45 4.70 -21.79 -14.71
N LYS A 46 4.01 -22.43 -13.76
CA LYS A 46 2.62 -22.10 -13.43
C LYS A 46 2.51 -20.71 -12.81
N THR A 47 3.39 -20.37 -11.87
CA THR A 47 3.42 -19.06 -11.23
C THR A 47 3.79 -17.97 -12.23
N GLN A 48 4.73 -18.22 -13.13
CA GLN A 48 5.11 -17.28 -14.18
C GLN A 48 3.93 -16.95 -15.10
N ARG A 49 3.19 -17.96 -15.57
CA ARG A 49 1.98 -17.76 -16.39
C ARG A 49 0.91 -16.97 -15.63
N LEU A 50 0.62 -17.36 -14.39
CA LEU A 50 -0.36 -16.66 -13.54
C LEU A 50 -0.01 -15.17 -13.36
N VAL A 51 1.27 -14.84 -13.21
CA VAL A 51 1.72 -13.44 -13.09
C VAL A 51 1.61 -12.69 -14.41
N ALA A 52 1.88 -13.36 -15.54
CA ALA A 52 1.77 -12.78 -16.86
C ALA A 52 0.30 -12.48 -17.24
N ASP A 53 -0.61 -13.39 -16.89
CA ASP A 53 -2.03 -13.30 -17.23
C ASP A 53 -2.80 -12.32 -16.31
N ARG A 54 -2.26 -12.01 -15.13
CA ARG A 54 -2.95 -11.20 -14.14
C ARG A 54 -2.85 -9.71 -14.49
N ASP A 55 -3.99 -9.03 -14.49
CA ASP A 55 -4.07 -7.61 -14.79
C ASP A 55 -3.32 -6.77 -13.75
N LYS A 56 -2.37 -5.95 -14.23
CA LYS A 56 -1.53 -5.06 -13.40
C LYS A 56 -2.28 -3.82 -12.92
N ASN A 57 -3.41 -3.50 -13.54
CA ASN A 57 -4.27 -2.37 -13.19
C ASN A 57 -5.32 -2.72 -12.13
N THR A 58 -5.09 -3.81 -11.38
CA THR A 58 -5.97 -4.29 -10.31
C THR A 58 -5.22 -4.37 -8.98
N LEU A 59 -5.96 -4.50 -7.88
CA LEU A 59 -5.43 -4.64 -6.55
C LEU A 59 -5.08 -6.11 -6.29
N TRP A 60 -3.79 -6.37 -6.15
CA TRP A 60 -3.28 -7.70 -5.84
C TRP A 60 -3.23 -7.87 -4.34
N TRP A 61 -4.26 -8.45 -3.75
CA TRP A 61 -4.32 -8.61 -2.31
C TRP A 61 -4.32 -10.06 -1.83
N LEU A 62 -3.78 -10.27 -0.63
CA LEU A 62 -3.80 -11.56 0.04
C LEU A 62 -3.95 -11.41 1.56
N VAL A 63 -4.51 -12.44 2.17
CA VAL A 63 -4.64 -12.55 3.63
C VAL A 63 -3.84 -13.75 4.12
N THR A 64 -2.95 -13.49 5.07
CA THR A 64 -2.12 -14.50 5.75
C THR A 64 -2.38 -14.55 7.24
N SER A 65 -2.32 -15.74 7.82
CA SER A 65 -2.33 -15.94 9.26
C SER A 65 -1.09 -16.76 9.67
N PRO A 66 -0.09 -16.13 10.33
CA PRO A 66 1.13 -16.82 10.73
C PRO A 66 0.89 -17.86 11.83
N LEU A 67 1.76 -18.87 11.93
CA LEU A 67 1.73 -19.86 13.02
C LEU A 67 1.84 -19.20 14.40
N ALA A 68 2.58 -18.09 14.50
CA ALA A 68 2.74 -17.32 15.72
C ALA A 68 1.42 -16.77 16.30
N VAL A 69 0.38 -16.62 15.47
CA VAL A 69 -0.92 -16.05 15.91
C VAL A 69 -1.79 -17.12 16.57
N ALA A 70 -1.80 -18.33 16.04
CA ALA A 70 -2.52 -19.46 16.63
C ALA A 70 -1.89 -20.76 16.16
N ASN A 71 -1.69 -21.72 17.07
CA ASN A 71 -1.10 -23.03 16.71
C ASN A 71 -2.07 -23.90 15.88
N LYS A 72 -3.37 -23.85 16.18
CA LYS A 72 -4.39 -24.65 15.47
C LYS A 72 -4.71 -24.07 14.09
N SER A 73 -4.58 -24.88 13.04
CA SER A 73 -4.86 -24.50 11.65
C SER A 73 -6.31 -24.05 11.44
N VAL A 74 -7.27 -24.70 12.10
CA VAL A 74 -8.70 -24.35 12.03
C VAL A 74 -8.95 -22.92 12.50
N VAL A 75 -8.27 -22.49 13.57
CA VAL A 75 -8.39 -21.13 14.12
C VAL A 75 -7.83 -20.11 13.13
N ARG A 76 -6.63 -20.36 12.58
CA ARG A 76 -6.01 -19.50 11.54
C ARG A 76 -6.87 -19.40 10.29
N ASN A 77 -7.43 -20.52 9.82
CA ASN A 77 -8.29 -20.56 8.65
C ASN A 77 -9.60 -19.81 8.89
N ARG A 78 -10.22 -19.96 10.06
CA ARG A 78 -11.41 -19.19 10.46
C ARG A 78 -11.15 -17.69 10.43
N ALA A 79 -10.05 -17.24 11.05
CA ALA A 79 -9.67 -15.82 11.05
C ALA A 79 -9.41 -15.29 9.63
N THR A 80 -8.66 -16.04 8.83
CA THR A 80 -8.35 -15.68 7.44
C THR A 80 -9.61 -15.58 6.58
N ARG A 81 -10.57 -16.51 6.73
CA ARG A 81 -11.85 -16.49 6.01
C ARG A 81 -12.67 -15.25 6.37
N ARG A 82 -12.78 -14.93 7.66
CA ARG A 82 -13.50 -13.74 8.15
C ARG A 82 -12.88 -12.46 7.59
N LEU A 83 -11.56 -12.36 7.58
CA LEU A 83 -10.88 -11.20 7.01
C LEU A 83 -11.06 -11.07 5.51
N ARG A 84 -10.98 -12.18 4.76
CA ARG A 84 -11.26 -12.16 3.32
C ARG A 84 -12.69 -11.71 3.03
N GLN A 85 -13.64 -12.17 3.84
CA GLN A 85 -15.04 -11.77 3.70
C GLN A 85 -15.23 -10.28 4.03
N GLY A 86 -14.69 -9.81 5.17
CA GLY A 86 -14.76 -8.41 5.55
C GLY A 86 -14.10 -7.47 4.54
N MET A 87 -12.98 -7.89 3.93
CA MET A 87 -12.31 -7.12 2.89
C MET A 87 -13.13 -7.05 1.59
N LYS A 88 -13.75 -8.16 1.17
CA LYS A 88 -14.65 -8.17 0.01
C LYS A 88 -15.84 -7.25 0.22
N GLU A 89 -16.51 -7.38 1.36
CA GLU A 89 -17.64 -6.51 1.71
C GLU A 89 -17.22 -5.04 1.79
N ALA A 90 -16.02 -4.75 2.29
CA ALA A 90 -15.50 -3.39 2.35
C ALA A 90 -15.23 -2.79 0.96
N LEU A 91 -14.70 -3.58 0.02
CA LEU A 91 -14.51 -3.18 -1.38
C LEU A 91 -15.87 -2.92 -2.05
N GLU A 92 -16.79 -3.86 -1.93
CA GLU A 92 -18.15 -3.78 -2.49
C GLU A 92 -18.92 -2.58 -1.93
N THR A 93 -18.82 -2.31 -0.61
CA THR A 93 -19.43 -1.13 0.03
C THR A 93 -18.91 0.19 -0.56
N ARG A 94 -17.68 0.22 -1.06
CA ARG A 94 -17.07 1.39 -1.70
C ARG A 94 -17.23 1.38 -3.22
N GLY A 95 -18.04 0.47 -3.75
CA GLY A 95 -18.34 0.31 -5.16
C GLY A 95 -17.25 -0.40 -5.96
N TYR A 96 -16.20 -0.92 -5.32
CA TYR A 96 -15.15 -1.67 -6.02
C TYR A 96 -15.53 -3.14 -6.16
N ASP A 97 -15.08 -3.77 -7.24
CA ASP A 97 -15.11 -5.22 -7.36
C ASP A 97 -14.09 -5.88 -6.42
N ARG A 98 -14.14 -7.22 -6.31
CA ARG A 98 -13.25 -8.07 -5.49
C ARG A 98 -11.77 -7.89 -5.83
N GLU A 99 -11.47 -7.47 -7.06
CA GLU A 99 -10.11 -7.18 -7.52
C GLU A 99 -9.74 -5.70 -7.39
N GLY A 100 -10.59 -4.87 -6.80
CA GLY A 100 -10.35 -3.43 -6.64
C GLY A 100 -10.68 -2.58 -7.87
N ARG A 101 -11.34 -3.15 -8.90
CA ARG A 101 -11.78 -2.38 -10.07
C ARG A 101 -12.91 -1.44 -9.67
N GLY A 102 -12.80 -0.16 -10.06
CA GLY A 102 -13.86 0.81 -9.86
C GLY A 102 -14.98 0.65 -10.89
N PRO A 103 -16.19 1.18 -10.63
CA PRO A 103 -17.21 1.33 -11.65
C PRO A 103 -16.76 2.37 -12.68
N ASP A 104 -17.42 2.39 -13.85
CA ASP A 104 -17.09 3.32 -14.94
C ASP A 104 -16.98 4.76 -14.43
N GLY A 105 -15.79 5.36 -14.60
CA GLY A 105 -15.47 6.72 -14.14
C GLY A 105 -14.76 6.83 -12.79
N LYS A 106 -14.59 5.74 -12.04
CA LYS A 106 -13.77 5.70 -10.81
C LYS A 106 -12.43 5.02 -11.06
N GLU A 107 -11.36 5.59 -10.54
CA GLU A 107 -10.03 4.97 -10.65
C GLU A 107 -9.98 3.60 -9.96
N ASN A 108 -9.27 2.66 -10.58
CA ASN A 108 -9.06 1.33 -10.02
C ASN A 108 -8.10 1.38 -8.83
N LEU A 109 -8.39 0.55 -7.82
CA LEU A 109 -7.42 0.26 -6.79
C LEU A 109 -6.30 -0.61 -7.37
N THR A 110 -5.06 -0.20 -7.17
CA THR A 110 -3.89 -0.87 -7.77
C THR A 110 -2.76 -1.13 -6.77
N GLY A 111 -1.85 -2.02 -7.16
CA GLY A 111 -0.68 -2.39 -6.37
C GLY A 111 -0.88 -3.69 -5.60
N TYR A 112 -0.08 -3.89 -4.56
CA TYR A 112 -0.06 -5.10 -3.76
C TYR A 112 -0.43 -4.83 -2.30
N LEU A 113 -1.37 -5.60 -1.76
CA LEU A 113 -1.88 -5.47 -0.39
C LEU A 113 -1.77 -6.80 0.36
N ARG A 114 -0.94 -6.86 1.39
CA ARG A 114 -0.87 -7.99 2.30
C ARG A 114 -1.54 -7.65 3.61
N ILE A 115 -2.55 -8.43 3.96
CA ILE A 115 -3.25 -8.37 5.24
C ILE A 115 -2.79 -9.55 6.08
N THR A 116 -2.30 -9.27 7.28
CA THR A 116 -1.84 -10.28 8.24
C THR A 116 -2.74 -10.22 9.46
N THR A 117 -3.27 -11.38 9.88
CA THR A 117 -4.03 -11.47 11.13
C THR A 117 -3.11 -11.17 12.31
N GLU A 118 -3.58 -10.41 13.29
CA GLU A 118 -2.97 -10.33 14.62
C GLU A 118 -3.78 -11.18 15.62
N PRO A 119 -3.24 -11.53 16.81
CA PRO A 119 -3.94 -12.33 17.82
C PRO A 119 -5.34 -11.81 18.20
N GLN A 120 -5.52 -10.48 18.20
CA GLN A 120 -6.79 -9.84 18.53
C GLN A 120 -7.89 -10.13 17.49
N ALA A 121 -7.54 -10.40 16.23
CA ALA A 121 -8.53 -10.76 15.19
C ALA A 121 -9.17 -12.14 15.44
N LEU A 122 -8.59 -12.97 16.31
CA LEU A 122 -9.14 -14.29 16.61
C LEU A 122 -10.44 -14.19 17.41
N THR A 123 -10.48 -13.25 18.36
CA THR A 123 -11.61 -13.01 19.28
C THR A 123 -12.49 -11.83 18.85
N ALA A 124 -11.99 -10.93 17.98
CA ALA A 124 -12.75 -9.79 17.50
C ALA A 124 -14.10 -10.18 16.87
N SER A 125 -15.11 -9.33 17.05
CA SER A 125 -16.41 -9.44 16.37
C SER A 125 -16.25 -9.24 14.86
N PHE A 126 -17.19 -9.78 14.08
CA PHE A 126 -17.11 -9.65 12.61
C PHE A 126 -17.33 -8.20 12.16
N GLU A 127 -18.17 -7.47 12.88
CA GLU A 127 -18.43 -6.05 12.64
C GLU A 127 -17.20 -5.16 12.87
N SER A 128 -16.41 -5.46 13.91
CA SER A 128 -15.13 -4.79 14.15
C SER A 128 -14.16 -5.04 12.98
N ILE A 129 -14.03 -6.30 12.55
CA ILE A 129 -13.21 -6.67 11.39
C ILE A 129 -13.66 -5.92 10.13
N LYS A 130 -14.97 -5.86 9.86
CA LYS A 130 -15.53 -5.16 8.69
C LYS A 130 -15.22 -3.66 8.74
N SER A 131 -15.38 -3.03 9.91
CA SER A 131 -15.07 -1.62 10.12
C SER A 131 -13.59 -1.32 9.89
N GLU A 132 -12.70 -2.20 10.32
CA GLU A 132 -11.26 -2.07 10.05
C GLU A 132 -10.94 -2.25 8.57
N CYS A 133 -11.52 -3.25 7.90
CA CYS A 133 -11.37 -3.43 6.45
C CYS A 133 -11.85 -2.19 5.66
N LEU A 134 -12.97 -1.58 6.04
CA LEU A 134 -13.46 -0.34 5.45
C LEU A 134 -12.44 0.80 5.59
N ARG A 135 -11.87 0.99 6.79
CA ARG A 135 -10.82 2.00 7.02
C ARG A 135 -9.57 1.75 6.15
N VAL A 136 -9.23 0.49 5.91
CA VAL A 136 -8.10 0.12 5.04
C VAL A 136 -8.38 0.51 3.59
N VAL A 137 -9.58 0.19 3.07
CA VAL A 137 -9.99 0.58 1.70
C VAL A 137 -9.98 2.10 1.55
N ASP A 138 -10.53 2.83 2.51
CA ASP A 138 -10.57 4.31 2.48
C ASP A 138 -9.19 4.91 2.44
N ARG A 139 -8.30 4.40 3.29
CA ARG A 139 -6.92 4.87 3.34
C ARG A 139 -6.18 4.54 2.05
N LEU A 140 -6.44 3.37 1.47
CA LEU A 140 -5.84 2.97 0.20
C LEU A 140 -6.31 3.88 -0.94
N ALA A 141 -7.61 4.16 -1.05
CA ALA A 141 -8.15 5.09 -2.03
C ALA A 141 -7.50 6.49 -1.90
N ARG A 142 -7.46 7.05 -0.69
CA ARG A 142 -6.80 8.34 -0.43
C ARG A 142 -5.31 8.35 -0.79
N LEU A 143 -4.62 7.23 -0.55
CA LEU A 143 -3.19 7.11 -0.88
C LEU A 143 -2.97 7.12 -2.40
N GLN A 144 -3.92 6.60 -3.16
CA GLN A 144 -3.83 6.57 -4.62
C GLN A 144 -4.25 7.89 -5.24
N GLU A 145 -5.30 8.53 -4.75
CA GLU A 145 -5.69 9.90 -5.15
C GLU A 145 -4.51 10.87 -5.00
N ARG A 146 -3.77 10.79 -3.89
CA ARG A 146 -2.56 11.61 -3.65
C ARG A 146 -1.41 11.33 -4.62
N ARG A 147 -1.38 10.15 -5.25
CA ARG A 147 -0.36 9.76 -6.24
C ARG A 147 -0.80 10.08 -7.66
N GLY A 148 -2.11 10.03 -7.94
CA GLY A 148 -2.70 10.45 -9.21
C GLY A 148 -2.64 11.97 -9.42
N GLN A 149 -2.56 12.74 -8.33
CA GLN A 149 -2.21 14.16 -8.43
C GLN A 149 -0.75 14.30 -8.91
N PRO A 150 -0.50 14.99 -10.04
CA PRO A 150 0.87 15.33 -10.41
C PRO A 150 1.48 16.12 -9.27
N GLN A 151 2.67 15.72 -8.83
CA GLN A 151 3.44 16.51 -7.88
C GLN A 151 3.72 17.86 -8.55
N GLN A 152 2.90 18.87 -8.22
CA GLN A 152 3.11 20.25 -8.66
C GLN A 152 4.37 20.73 -7.94
N TRP A 153 5.53 20.48 -8.54
CA TRP A 153 6.71 21.25 -8.21
C TRP A 153 6.36 22.72 -8.51
N PRO A 154 6.72 23.67 -7.63
CA PRO A 154 6.59 25.09 -7.98
C PRO A 154 7.37 25.31 -9.27
N THR A 155 6.65 25.40 -10.40
CA THR A 155 7.27 25.53 -11.73
C THR A 155 7.75 26.96 -11.97
N ASP A 156 7.77 27.77 -10.92
CA ASP A 156 8.22 29.15 -10.97
C ASP A 156 9.57 29.28 -10.23
N ARG A 157 10.63 28.70 -10.83
CA ARG A 157 12.01 29.08 -10.45
C ARG A 157 12.21 30.60 -10.60
N SER A 158 11.44 31.24 -11.48
CA SER A 158 11.39 32.69 -11.71
C SER A 158 10.77 33.49 -10.56
N ALA A 159 9.82 32.94 -9.78
CA ALA A 159 9.24 33.65 -8.64
C ALA A 159 10.15 33.63 -7.40
N ALA A 160 10.93 32.55 -7.20
CA ALA A 160 11.90 32.44 -6.11
C ALA A 160 13.13 33.34 -6.34
N VAL A 161 13.63 33.43 -7.58
CA VAL A 161 14.75 34.32 -7.93
C VAL A 161 14.38 35.80 -7.78
N ARG A 162 13.13 36.18 -8.12
CA ARG A 162 12.65 37.57 -7.95
C ARG A 162 12.51 38.01 -6.49
N LYS A 163 12.26 37.08 -5.56
CA LYS A 163 12.22 37.39 -4.12
C LYS A 163 13.61 37.54 -3.51
N ALA A 164 14.61 36.83 -4.02
CA ALA A 164 16.00 36.97 -3.57
C ALA A 164 16.65 38.27 -4.07
N SER A 165 16.31 38.74 -5.28
CA SER A 165 16.88 39.98 -5.83
C SER A 165 16.33 41.27 -5.21
N ASN A 166 15.18 41.21 -4.51
CA ASN A 166 14.56 42.39 -3.88
C ASN A 166 14.92 42.57 -2.40
N SER A 167 15.59 41.60 -1.76
CA SER A 167 16.02 41.71 -0.36
C SER A 167 17.42 42.33 -0.18
N ASP A 168 18.21 42.42 -1.24
CA ASP A 168 19.62 42.89 -1.18
C ASP A 168 19.80 44.41 -1.33
N GLN A 169 18.73 45.19 -1.52
CA GLN A 169 18.83 46.66 -1.64
C GLN A 169 18.54 47.44 -0.34
N THR A 170 18.30 46.76 0.78
CA THR A 170 18.10 47.42 2.08
C THR A 170 18.95 46.76 3.15
N THR A 171 20.25 47.05 3.16
CA THR A 171 21.07 47.22 4.39
C THR A 171 22.38 47.89 3.99
N GLY A 172 22.33 49.21 3.84
CA GLY A 172 23.49 50.02 4.19
C GLY A 172 23.65 50.07 5.70
N TYR A 173 24.81 50.60 6.12
CA TYR A 173 25.15 51.12 7.44
C TYR A 173 26.04 50.27 8.40
N VAL A 174 27.29 50.75 8.48
CA VAL A 174 28.22 50.84 9.63
C VAL A 174 29.03 49.61 10.05
N ARG A 175 30.32 49.63 9.69
CA ARG A 175 31.39 49.18 10.59
C ARG A 175 32.28 50.37 10.93
N ARG A 176 32.20 50.83 12.18
CA ARG A 176 33.19 51.73 12.80
C ARG A 176 33.45 51.24 14.23
N VAL A 177 34.75 51.23 14.56
CA VAL A 177 35.37 51.24 15.91
C VAL A 177 35.36 49.92 16.70
N LEU A 178 36.57 49.36 16.90
CA LEU A 178 37.20 48.97 18.18
C LEU A 178 38.72 48.98 17.88
N GLN A 179 39.50 49.97 18.33
CA GLN A 179 40.29 49.99 19.59
C GLN A 179 40.96 48.66 19.91
#